data_AF-A0A1F8TG14-F1
#
_entry.id   AF-A0A1F8TG14-F1
#
_cell.length_a   1.000
_cell.length_b   1.000
_cell.length_c   1.000
_cell.angle_alpha   90.00
_cell.angle_beta   90.00
_cell.angle_gamma   90.00
#
_symmetry.space_group_name_H-M   'P 1'
#
loop_
_entity.id
_entity.type
_entity.pdbx_description
1 polymer ?
#
loop_
_entity_poly.entity_id
_entity_poly.type
_entity_poly.pdbx_seq_one_letter_code
_entity_poly.pdbx_strand_id
1 'polypeptide(L)'
;MATVRVPGLVRNMNEVRQMLSLGLHPSQVPELQEKVRSAVRDVDRICRRMRVSPRALPGPSRQAYRYLAGLDLNNLPLSPDDRVRAHDPVRVANLITVRNFLREELSAVALSGIQNRGQVQGLELILSDVHGYILDNVAEVATICYQAGATAAALPEPSKRAYQWLSYLAEWDHLVEHYRTLEQALGFAPWASIGLYNIAGLYHAWREGTQLGLTMSEAFCGAPRTVIESLVKLALPYTKRRKYEAVIREYASDEAFERRLVELEISGGTFEERSRGLHFDLDEVFRRVNAAYFEGKIGRPRLMWNKVITTQEFGHYEPLSDTLMISIALDVPGVPTFVVDHVMHHELLHKRMGSAFINGRRVFHTREFKQAERLFENFDEAEAFLKRLAEAGG
;
A
#
# COMPACT_ATOMS: atom_id res chain seq x y z
N MET A 1 -2.76 -16.71 -32.34
CA MET A 1 -4.13 -17.13 -31.93
C MET A 1 -4.78 -15.98 -31.17
N ALA A 2 -6.05 -15.67 -31.42
CA ALA A 2 -6.75 -14.58 -30.74
C ALA A 2 -6.92 -14.90 -29.25
N THR A 3 -6.33 -14.09 -28.37
CA THR A 3 -6.48 -14.20 -26.91
C THR A 3 -7.92 -13.93 -26.49
N VAL A 4 -8.54 -14.90 -25.82
CA VAL A 4 -9.88 -14.77 -25.24
C VAL A 4 -9.79 -13.82 -24.04
N ARG A 5 -10.49 -12.69 -24.09
CA ARG A 5 -10.59 -11.74 -22.97
C ARG A 5 -11.97 -11.83 -22.34
N VAL A 6 -12.02 -11.95 -21.02
CA VAL A 6 -13.26 -11.84 -20.22
C VAL A 6 -13.18 -10.55 -19.39
N PRO A 7 -13.78 -9.44 -19.85
CA PRO A 7 -13.74 -8.17 -19.14
C PRO A 7 -14.33 -8.30 -17.73
N GLY A 8 -13.68 -7.68 -16.74
CA GLY A 8 -14.21 -7.60 -15.37
C GLY A 8 -14.04 -8.85 -14.49
N LEU A 9 -13.62 -10.00 -15.02
CA LEU A 9 -13.50 -11.25 -14.24
C LEU A 9 -12.51 -11.13 -13.06
N VAL A 10 -11.34 -10.54 -13.29
CA VAL A 10 -10.31 -10.34 -12.25
C VAL A 10 -10.81 -9.38 -11.17
N ARG A 11 -11.54 -8.33 -11.56
CA ARG A 11 -12.16 -7.39 -10.63
C ARG A 11 -13.23 -8.08 -9.79
N ASN A 12 -14.13 -8.86 -10.40
CA ASN A 12 -15.16 -9.62 -9.70
C ASN A 12 -14.54 -10.61 -8.70
N MET A 13 -13.47 -11.30 -9.09
CA MET A 13 -12.73 -12.19 -8.20
C MET A 13 -12.14 -11.43 -7.00
N ASN A 14 -11.50 -10.27 -7.22
CA ASN A 14 -10.96 -9.45 -6.14
C ASN A 14 -12.05 -8.95 -5.17
N GLU A 15 -13.20 -8.52 -5.69
CA GLU A 15 -14.34 -8.08 -4.87
C GLU A 15 -14.91 -9.23 -4.03
N VAL A 16 -15.16 -10.40 -4.64
CA VAL A 16 -15.64 -11.60 -3.93
C VAL A 16 -14.65 -12.00 -2.85
N ARG A 17 -13.35 -12.00 -3.15
CA ARG A 17 -12.31 -12.34 -2.19
C ARG A 17 -12.25 -11.36 -1.02
N GLN A 18 -12.36 -10.05 -1.29
CA GLN A 18 -12.40 -9.04 -0.24
C GLN A 18 -13.57 -9.28 0.71
N MET A 19 -14.76 -9.56 0.19
CA MET A 19 -15.94 -9.85 1.01
C MET A 19 -15.73 -11.11 1.86
N LEU A 20 -15.16 -12.17 1.29
CA LEU A 20 -14.93 -13.42 2.01
C LEU A 20 -13.85 -13.30 3.10
N SER A 21 -12.79 -12.51 2.87
CA SER A 21 -11.73 -12.28 3.86
C SER A 21 -12.20 -11.53 5.11
N LEU A 22 -13.25 -10.71 4.99
CA LEU A 22 -13.84 -9.97 6.11
C LEU A 22 -14.86 -10.81 6.89
N GLY A 23 -15.28 -11.96 6.33
CA GLY A 23 -16.47 -12.70 6.77
C GLY A 23 -17.75 -12.09 6.20
N LEU A 24 -18.74 -12.93 5.92
CA LEU A 24 -20.02 -12.51 5.36
C LEU A 24 -21.09 -12.42 6.43
N HIS A 25 -21.93 -11.39 6.36
CA HIS A 25 -23.21 -11.41 7.07
C HIS A 25 -24.18 -12.37 6.36
N PRO A 26 -25.03 -13.14 7.08
CA PRO A 26 -25.95 -14.10 6.48
C PRO A 26 -26.85 -13.53 5.36
N SER A 27 -27.21 -12.24 5.44
CA SER A 27 -28.01 -11.57 4.39
C SER A 27 -27.27 -11.33 3.07
N GLN A 28 -25.94 -11.31 3.07
CA GLN A 28 -25.11 -11.09 1.88
C GLN A 28 -24.83 -12.39 1.11
N VAL A 29 -25.06 -13.54 1.75
CA VAL A 29 -24.76 -14.86 1.18
C VAL A 29 -25.50 -15.10 -0.13
N PRO A 30 -26.83 -14.86 -0.26
CA PRO A 30 -27.53 -15.15 -1.51
C PRO A 30 -27.05 -14.30 -2.68
N GLU A 31 -26.77 -13.01 -2.45
CA GLU A 31 -26.28 -12.09 -3.48
C GLU A 31 -24.89 -12.50 -3.95
N LEU A 32 -23.97 -12.82 -3.02
CA LEU A 32 -22.63 -13.26 -3.38
C LEU A 32 -22.65 -14.59 -4.14
N GLN A 33 -23.47 -15.56 -3.69
CA GLN A 33 -23.63 -16.84 -4.37
C GLN A 33 -24.07 -16.64 -5.83
N GLU A 34 -25.05 -15.77 -6.08
CA GLU A 34 -25.51 -15.49 -7.44
C GLU A 34 -24.44 -14.76 -8.25
N LYS A 35 -23.73 -13.80 -7.66
CA LYS A 35 -22.61 -13.10 -8.30
C LYS A 35 -21.52 -14.06 -8.76
N VAL A 36 -21.10 -15.00 -7.91
CA VAL A 36 -20.09 -16.01 -8.25
C VAL A 36 -20.60 -16.96 -9.33
N ARG A 37 -21.82 -17.50 -9.17
CA ARG A 37 -22.43 -18.42 -10.17
C ARG A 37 -22.59 -17.75 -11.53
N SER A 38 -22.99 -16.47 -11.56
CA SER A 38 -23.11 -15.69 -12.78
C SER A 38 -21.75 -15.52 -13.48
N ALA A 39 -20.72 -15.11 -12.74
CA ALA A 39 -19.37 -14.93 -13.28
C ALA A 39 -18.79 -16.24 -13.87
N VAL A 40 -18.95 -17.37 -13.18
CA VAL A 40 -18.48 -18.68 -13.68
C VAL A 40 -19.26 -19.10 -14.94
N ARG A 41 -20.60 -18.96 -14.93
CA ARG A 41 -21.44 -19.27 -16.10
C ARG A 41 -21.09 -18.42 -17.31
N ASP A 42 -20.76 -17.15 -17.12
CA ASP A 42 -20.40 -16.25 -18.23
C ASP A 42 -19.05 -16.64 -18.85
N VAL A 43 -18.06 -17.00 -18.03
CA VAL A 43 -16.78 -17.53 -18.53
C VAL A 43 -17.00 -18.82 -19.32
N ASP A 44 -17.79 -19.75 -18.79
CA ASP A 44 -18.09 -21.02 -19.46
C ASP A 44 -18.81 -20.78 -20.81
N ARG A 45 -19.76 -19.83 -20.84
CA ARG A 45 -20.48 -19.46 -22.07
C ARG A 45 -19.53 -18.88 -23.12
N ILE A 46 -18.63 -17.98 -22.73
CA ILE A 46 -17.63 -17.39 -23.62
C ILE A 46 -16.68 -18.46 -24.16
N CYS A 47 -16.18 -19.33 -23.28
CA CYS A 47 -15.27 -20.43 -23.65
C CYS A 47 -15.94 -21.39 -24.64
N ARG A 48 -17.20 -21.79 -24.39
CA ARG A 48 -17.97 -22.64 -25.32
C ARG A 48 -18.18 -21.98 -26.68
N ARG A 49 -18.57 -20.69 -26.71
CA ARG A 49 -18.77 -19.93 -27.96
C ARG A 49 -17.49 -19.86 -28.79
N MET A 50 -16.36 -19.70 -28.13
CA MET A 50 -15.05 -19.62 -28.79
C MET A 50 -14.39 -20.98 -29.02
N ARG A 51 -15.03 -22.09 -28.62
CA ARG A 51 -14.50 -23.46 -28.68
C ARG A 51 -13.12 -23.60 -28.03
N VAL A 52 -12.91 -22.90 -26.92
CA VAL A 52 -11.68 -22.96 -26.12
C VAL A 52 -11.97 -23.51 -24.74
N SER A 53 -10.98 -24.18 -24.14
CA SER A 53 -11.06 -24.59 -22.73
C SER A 53 -10.80 -23.38 -21.81
N PRO A 54 -11.42 -23.29 -20.62
CA PRO A 54 -11.03 -22.31 -19.59
C PRO A 54 -9.53 -22.36 -19.23
N ARG A 55 -8.85 -23.49 -19.46
CA ARG A 55 -7.39 -23.62 -19.29
C ARG A 55 -6.58 -22.80 -20.29
N ALA A 56 -7.17 -22.45 -21.43
CA ALA A 56 -6.56 -21.63 -22.48
C ALA A 56 -6.78 -20.12 -22.28
N LEU A 57 -7.42 -19.71 -21.19
CA LEU A 57 -7.54 -18.30 -20.82
C LEU A 57 -6.15 -17.72 -20.45
N PRO A 58 -5.94 -16.40 -20.64
CA PRO A 58 -4.75 -15.71 -20.13
C PRO A 58 -4.57 -15.92 -18.62
N GLY A 59 -3.33 -16.01 -18.13
CA GLY A 59 -2.98 -16.35 -16.74
C GLY A 59 -3.88 -15.71 -15.68
N PRO A 60 -4.02 -14.37 -15.64
CA PRO A 60 -4.87 -13.68 -14.66
C PRO A 60 -6.35 -14.08 -14.72
N SER A 61 -6.91 -14.22 -15.93
CA SER A 61 -8.31 -14.62 -16.12
C SER A 61 -8.53 -16.10 -15.78
N ARG A 62 -7.55 -16.95 -16.09
CA ARG A 62 -7.55 -18.37 -15.74
C ARG A 62 -7.54 -18.57 -14.23
N GLN A 63 -6.70 -17.82 -13.52
CA GLN A 63 -6.64 -17.88 -12.05
C GLN A 63 -7.93 -17.36 -11.42
N ALA A 64 -8.47 -16.24 -11.93
CA ALA A 64 -9.74 -15.71 -11.46
C ALA A 64 -10.91 -16.69 -11.65
N TYR A 65 -10.97 -17.37 -12.80
CA TYR A 65 -11.94 -18.44 -13.03
C TYR A 65 -11.74 -19.61 -12.06
N ARG A 66 -10.51 -20.12 -11.92
CA ARG A 66 -10.22 -21.25 -11.01
C ARG A 66 -10.59 -20.94 -9.56
N TYR A 67 -10.30 -19.71 -9.11
CA TYR A 67 -10.68 -19.25 -7.79
C TYR A 67 -12.21 -19.26 -7.63
N LEU A 68 -12.94 -18.56 -8.50
CA LEU A 68 -14.40 -18.43 -8.39
C LEU A 68 -15.12 -19.77 -8.54
N ALA A 69 -14.69 -20.62 -9.47
CA ALA A 69 -15.26 -21.94 -9.70
C ALA A 69 -14.91 -22.96 -8.60
N GLY A 70 -13.84 -22.71 -7.83
CA GLY A 70 -13.38 -23.56 -6.74
C GLY A 70 -13.96 -23.20 -5.37
N LEU A 71 -14.74 -22.11 -5.25
CA LEU A 71 -15.36 -21.71 -3.98
C LEU A 71 -16.46 -22.70 -3.57
N ASP A 72 -16.42 -23.18 -2.33
CA ASP A 72 -17.55 -23.88 -1.72
C ASP A 72 -18.62 -22.87 -1.30
N LEU A 73 -19.54 -22.60 -2.23
CA LEU A 73 -20.64 -21.66 -2.02
C LEU A 73 -21.62 -22.08 -0.91
N ASN A 74 -21.59 -23.33 -0.45
CA ASN A 74 -22.48 -23.81 0.61
C ASN A 74 -21.86 -23.63 2.01
N ASN A 75 -20.55 -23.40 2.09
CA ASN A 75 -19.82 -23.27 3.34
C ASN A 75 -18.96 -21.99 3.34
N LEU A 76 -19.62 -20.85 3.08
CA LEU A 76 -18.94 -19.56 3.07
C LEU A 76 -18.65 -19.08 4.50
N PRO A 77 -17.50 -18.43 4.75
CA PRO A 77 -17.15 -17.90 6.07
C PRO A 77 -18.18 -16.85 6.49
N LEU A 78 -18.94 -17.17 7.53
CA LEU A 78 -19.88 -16.25 8.15
C LEU A 78 -19.17 -15.50 9.27
N SER A 79 -19.42 -14.19 9.37
CA SER A 79 -19.02 -13.45 10.56
C SER A 79 -20.09 -13.64 11.65
N PRO A 80 -19.73 -14.05 12.88
CA PRO A 80 -20.65 -14.13 14.02
C PRO A 80 -21.03 -12.76 14.59
N ASP A 81 -20.43 -11.68 14.09
CA ASP A 81 -20.56 -10.34 14.63
C ASP A 81 -21.42 -9.47 13.69
N ASP A 82 -22.50 -8.86 14.21
CA ASP A 82 -23.30 -7.82 13.51
C ASP A 82 -22.44 -6.60 13.10
N ARG A 83 -21.20 -6.53 13.60
CA ARG A 83 -20.17 -5.55 13.23
C ARG A 83 -19.62 -5.73 11.82
N VAL A 84 -19.71 -6.93 11.22
CA VAL A 84 -19.37 -7.13 9.79
C VAL A 84 -20.57 -6.81 8.91
N ARG A 85 -21.19 -5.65 9.16
CA ARG A 85 -21.65 -4.89 8.00
C ARG A 85 -20.38 -4.57 7.21
N ALA A 86 -20.46 -4.56 5.88
CA ALA A 86 -19.57 -3.68 5.15
C ALA A 86 -19.82 -2.30 5.79
N HIS A 87 -18.97 -1.87 6.72
CA HIS A 87 -19.17 -0.61 7.40
C HIS A 87 -19.28 0.40 6.26
N ASP A 88 -20.42 1.09 6.17
CA ASP A 88 -20.50 2.24 5.31
C ASP A 88 -19.25 3.06 5.61
N PRO A 89 -18.47 3.45 4.58
CA PRO A 89 -17.19 4.09 4.80
C PRO A 89 -17.37 5.22 5.81
N VAL A 90 -16.53 5.25 6.84
CA VAL A 90 -16.66 6.26 7.91
C VAL A 90 -16.56 7.63 7.24
N ARG A 91 -17.67 8.37 7.25
CA ARG A 91 -17.75 9.68 6.60
C ARG A 91 -17.36 10.73 7.61
N VAL A 92 -16.09 11.10 7.57
CA VAL A 92 -15.61 12.32 8.19
C VAL A 92 -15.92 13.47 7.23
N ALA A 93 -16.80 14.38 7.64
CA ALA A 93 -17.02 15.62 6.91
C ALA A 93 -15.76 16.48 6.95
N ASN A 94 -15.52 17.27 5.92
CA ASN A 94 -14.52 18.35 5.91
C ASN A 94 -13.03 17.96 5.97
N LEU A 95 -12.63 16.70 6.04
CA LEU A 95 -11.20 16.35 6.09
C LEU A 95 -10.39 16.85 4.87
N ILE A 96 -11.01 16.83 3.70
CA ILE A 96 -10.44 17.41 2.47
C ILE A 96 -10.35 18.94 2.55
N THR A 97 -11.33 19.57 3.21
CA THR A 97 -11.36 21.02 3.47
C THR A 97 -10.24 21.41 4.44
N VAL A 98 -10.07 20.66 5.53
CA VAL A 98 -9.00 20.82 6.52
C VAL A 98 -7.63 20.73 5.85
N ARG A 99 -7.43 19.70 5.02
CA ARG A 99 -6.20 19.54 4.21
C ARG A 99 -5.94 20.77 3.33
N ASN A 100 -6.97 21.25 2.62
CA ASN A 100 -6.81 22.40 1.72
C ASN A 100 -6.50 23.68 2.50
N PHE A 101 -7.18 23.90 3.63
CA PHE A 101 -6.93 25.03 4.52
C PHE A 101 -5.48 25.02 5.00
N LEU A 102 -5.02 23.90 5.55
CA LEU A 102 -3.63 23.76 6.03
C LEU A 102 -2.59 24.02 4.94
N ARG A 103 -2.85 23.58 3.70
CA ARG A 103 -1.98 23.94 2.58
C ARG A 103 -1.90 25.44 2.38
N GLU A 104 -3.04 26.13 2.30
CA GLU A 104 -3.05 27.57 2.06
C GLU A 104 -2.32 28.31 3.18
N GLU A 105 -2.60 27.95 4.44
CA GLU A 105 -1.94 28.53 5.60
C GLU A 105 -0.42 28.33 5.56
N LEU A 106 0.05 27.08 5.43
CA LEU A 106 1.48 26.78 5.38
C LEU A 106 2.18 27.44 4.18
N SER A 107 1.50 27.53 3.03
CA SER A 107 2.03 28.22 1.85
C SER A 107 2.14 29.73 2.08
N ALA A 108 1.16 30.35 2.72
CA ALA A 108 1.19 31.77 3.05
C ALA A 108 2.33 32.09 4.02
N VAL A 109 2.53 31.27 5.05
CA VAL A 109 3.63 31.41 6.01
C VAL A 109 4.98 31.25 5.32
N ALA A 110 5.12 30.27 4.42
CA ALA A 110 6.35 30.04 3.66
C ALA A 110 6.67 31.21 2.70
N LEU A 111 5.67 31.75 2.00
CA LEU A 111 5.84 32.92 1.13
C LEU A 111 6.24 34.17 1.92
N SER A 112 5.65 34.38 3.10
CA SER A 112 6.05 35.46 4.01
C SER A 112 7.51 35.30 4.45
N GLY A 113 7.96 34.08 4.76
CA GLY A 113 9.35 33.79 5.07
C GLY A 113 10.31 34.13 3.95
N ILE A 114 9.97 33.77 2.71
CA ILE A 114 10.77 34.12 1.53
C ILE A 114 10.87 35.64 1.35
N GLN A 115 9.76 36.37 1.48
CA GLN A 115 9.73 37.83 1.35
C GLN A 115 10.58 38.53 2.42
N ASN A 116 10.61 37.96 3.63
CA ASN A 116 11.34 38.49 4.77
C ASN A 116 12.74 37.84 4.97
N ARG A 117 13.31 37.22 3.92
CA ARG A 117 14.66 36.59 3.95
C ARG A 117 14.86 35.57 5.08
N GLY A 118 13.83 34.78 5.38
CA GLY A 118 13.84 33.76 6.42
C GLY A 118 13.58 34.29 7.84
N GLN A 119 13.25 35.59 7.99
CA GLN A 119 12.85 36.17 9.27
C GLN A 119 11.34 36.32 9.34
N VAL A 120 10.64 35.24 9.69
CA VAL A 120 9.23 35.32 10.10
C VAL A 120 9.17 35.52 11.60
N GLN A 121 8.79 36.72 12.04
CA GLN A 121 8.62 37.00 13.45
C GLN A 121 7.48 36.13 14.01
N GLY A 122 7.77 35.35 15.06
CA GLY A 122 6.79 34.45 15.65
C GLY A 122 6.51 33.17 14.85
N LEU A 123 7.39 32.76 13.92
CA LEU A 123 7.22 31.52 13.14
C LEU A 123 6.90 30.30 14.00
N GLU A 124 7.61 30.14 15.11
CA GLU A 124 7.41 29.03 16.04
C GLU A 124 6.00 29.03 16.66
N LEU A 125 5.47 30.21 17.01
CA LEU A 125 4.09 30.33 17.48
C LEU A 125 3.08 29.98 16.38
N ILE A 126 3.30 30.49 15.16
CA ILE A 126 2.43 30.21 14.01
C ILE A 126 2.40 28.69 13.73
N LEU A 127 3.57 28.04 13.69
CA LEU A 127 3.65 26.60 13.49
C LEU A 127 3.05 25.82 14.66
N SER A 128 3.17 26.33 15.90
CA SER A 128 2.52 25.75 17.08
C SER A 128 0.99 25.81 16.98
N ASP A 129 0.43 26.91 16.48
CA ASP A 129 -1.02 27.04 16.27
C ASP A 129 -1.51 26.09 15.19
N VAL A 130 -0.77 26.00 14.07
CA VAL A 130 -1.02 25.01 13.01
C VAL A 130 -0.95 23.58 13.55
N HIS A 131 0.04 23.29 14.38
CA HIS A 131 0.23 21.99 15.01
C HIS A 131 -0.93 21.63 15.94
N GLY A 132 -1.37 22.57 16.78
CA GLY A 132 -2.56 22.40 17.62
C GLY A 132 -3.81 22.09 16.79
N TYR A 133 -4.04 22.84 15.70
CA TYR A 133 -5.15 22.58 14.80
C TYR A 133 -5.08 21.18 14.14
N ILE A 134 -3.89 20.71 13.78
CA ILE A 134 -3.67 19.35 13.26
C ILE A 134 -4.04 18.31 14.32
N LEU A 135 -3.56 18.47 15.56
CA LEU A 135 -3.83 17.55 16.67
C LEU A 135 -5.34 17.44 16.97
N ASP A 136 -6.04 18.57 16.99
CA ASP A 136 -7.49 18.60 17.22
C ASP A 136 -8.24 17.83 16.13
N ASN A 137 -7.89 18.04 14.86
CA ASN A 137 -8.51 17.34 13.73
C ASN A 137 -8.19 15.85 13.74
N VAL A 138 -6.97 15.46 14.10
CA VAL A 138 -6.59 14.04 14.23
C VAL A 138 -7.41 13.37 15.35
N ALA A 139 -7.55 14.04 16.50
CA ALA A 139 -8.34 13.54 17.62
C ALA A 139 -9.84 13.45 17.28
N GLU A 140 -10.38 14.40 16.52
CA GLU A 140 -11.77 14.39 16.05
C GLU A 140 -12.03 13.18 15.14
N VAL A 141 -11.16 12.92 14.16
CA VAL A 141 -11.28 11.75 13.28
C VAL A 141 -11.20 10.45 14.08
N ALA A 142 -10.25 10.34 15.01
CA ALA A 142 -10.13 9.17 15.88
C ALA A 142 -11.42 8.93 16.70
N THR A 143 -12.03 10.01 17.19
CA THR A 143 -13.31 9.96 17.93
C THR A 143 -14.46 9.50 17.04
N ILE A 144 -14.56 10.01 15.81
CA ILE A 144 -15.59 9.60 14.84
C ILE A 144 -15.44 8.11 14.49
N CYS A 145 -14.21 7.65 14.23
CA CYS A 145 -13.93 6.24 13.96
C CYS A 145 -14.34 5.35 15.15
N TYR A 146 -13.95 5.74 16.37
CA TYR A 146 -14.33 5.03 17.60
C TYR A 146 -15.85 4.94 17.78
N GLN A 147 -16.57 6.05 17.60
CA GLN A 147 -18.03 6.09 17.68
C GLN A 147 -18.72 5.24 16.62
N ALA A 148 -18.11 5.12 15.44
CA ALA A 148 -18.57 4.25 14.36
C ALA A 148 -18.22 2.76 14.57
N GLY A 149 -17.49 2.42 15.64
CA GLY A 149 -17.00 1.07 15.89
C GLY A 149 -15.99 0.57 14.86
N ALA A 150 -15.31 1.49 14.17
CA ALA A 150 -14.39 1.20 13.08
C ALA A 150 -13.02 1.84 13.31
N THR A 151 -12.01 1.41 12.55
CA THR A 151 -10.70 2.06 12.55
C THR A 151 -10.61 3.08 11.42
N ALA A 152 -9.57 3.91 11.42
CA ALA A 152 -9.31 4.86 10.35
C ALA A 152 -8.97 4.20 9.00
N ALA A 153 -8.72 2.88 8.99
CA ALA A 153 -8.57 2.11 7.76
C ALA A 153 -9.87 2.02 6.95
N ALA A 154 -11.03 2.21 7.59
CA ALA A 154 -12.36 2.23 6.96
C ALA A 154 -12.69 3.57 6.26
N LEU A 155 -11.79 4.57 6.32
CA LEU A 155 -11.96 5.83 5.62
C LEU A 155 -11.85 5.62 4.09
N PRO A 156 -12.66 6.32 3.26
CA PRO A 156 -12.44 6.37 1.82
C PRO A 156 -11.02 6.83 1.46
N GLU A 157 -10.43 6.29 0.40
CA GLU A 157 -9.02 6.54 0.02
C GLU A 157 -8.59 8.02 0.05
N PRO A 158 -9.36 9.01 -0.47
CA PRO A 158 -8.96 10.41 -0.38
C PRO A 158 -8.92 10.94 1.06
N SER A 159 -9.89 10.55 1.88
CA SER A 159 -9.96 10.90 3.30
C SER A 159 -8.90 10.16 4.10
N LYS A 160 -8.66 8.87 3.80
CA LYS A 160 -7.60 8.08 4.42
C LYS A 160 -6.23 8.73 4.22
N ARG A 161 -5.89 9.13 2.99
CA ARG A 161 -4.61 9.83 2.70
C ARG A 161 -4.49 11.17 3.39
N ALA A 162 -5.59 11.94 3.43
CA ALA A 162 -5.60 13.20 4.17
C ALA A 162 -5.37 12.97 5.66
N TYR A 163 -6.02 11.98 6.27
CA TYR A 163 -5.85 11.64 7.68
C TYR A 163 -4.46 11.09 7.99
N GLN A 164 -3.91 10.23 7.13
CA GLN A 164 -2.52 9.76 7.20
C GLN A 164 -1.55 10.94 7.23
N TRP A 165 -1.72 11.89 6.31
CA TRP A 165 -0.90 13.09 6.22
C TRP A 165 -1.02 13.97 7.48
N LEU A 166 -2.23 14.24 7.97
CA LEU A 166 -2.42 14.97 9.22
C LEU A 166 -1.79 14.25 10.42
N SER A 167 -1.97 12.93 10.50
CA SER A 167 -1.42 12.12 11.59
C SER A 167 0.12 12.10 11.55
N TYR A 168 0.71 12.12 10.37
CA TYR A 168 2.16 12.23 10.19
C TYR A 168 2.68 13.60 10.64
N LEU A 169 2.01 14.69 10.24
CA LEU A 169 2.35 16.06 10.64
C LEU A 169 1.95 16.41 12.08
N ALA A 170 1.23 15.53 12.77
CA ALA A 170 0.97 15.65 14.21
C ALA A 170 2.25 15.44 15.04
N GLU A 171 3.33 14.94 14.44
CA GLU A 171 4.66 14.98 15.02
C GLU A 171 5.34 16.30 14.65
N TRP A 172 5.82 17.03 15.67
CA TRP A 172 6.36 18.38 15.51
C TRP A 172 7.51 18.46 14.50
N ASP A 173 8.45 17.52 14.55
CA ASP A 173 9.61 17.51 13.66
C ASP A 173 9.20 17.31 12.18
N HIS A 174 8.15 16.51 11.93
CA HIS A 174 7.60 16.32 10.59
C HIS A 174 6.93 17.59 10.06
N LEU A 175 6.18 18.31 10.91
CA LEU A 175 5.61 19.60 10.53
C LEU A 175 6.68 20.64 10.18
N VAL A 176 7.75 20.70 10.98
CA VAL A 176 8.86 21.62 10.73
C VAL A 176 9.61 21.24 9.44
N GLU A 177 9.87 19.96 9.20
CA GLU A 177 10.51 19.47 7.97
C GLU A 177 9.64 19.73 6.73
N HIS A 178 8.32 19.53 6.86
CA HIS A 178 7.33 19.87 5.84
C HIS A 178 7.39 21.36 5.47
N TYR A 179 7.30 22.23 6.48
CA TYR A 179 7.37 23.68 6.28
C TYR A 179 8.66 24.11 5.58
N ARG A 180 9.82 23.64 6.03
CA ARG A 180 11.12 23.97 5.44
C ARG A 180 11.23 23.51 3.98
N THR A 181 10.70 22.32 3.68
CA THR A 181 10.71 21.78 2.31
C THR A 181 9.79 22.59 1.40
N LEU A 182 8.61 22.98 1.90
CA LEU A 182 7.67 23.84 1.20
C LEU A 182 8.26 25.22 0.92
N GLU A 183 8.89 25.85 1.91
CA GLU A 183 9.60 27.12 1.78
C GLU A 183 10.71 27.03 0.72
N GLN A 184 11.51 25.96 0.75
CA GLN A 184 12.55 25.73 -0.26
C GLN A 184 11.96 25.62 -1.68
N ALA A 185 10.85 24.90 -1.84
CA ALA A 185 10.20 24.72 -3.14
C ALA A 185 9.61 26.02 -3.67
N LEU A 186 8.90 26.76 -2.82
CA LEU A 186 8.35 28.08 -3.15
C LEU A 186 9.46 29.09 -3.43
N GLY A 187 10.64 28.97 -2.81
CA GLY A 187 11.80 29.80 -3.12
C GLY A 187 12.27 29.71 -4.58
N PHE A 188 11.99 28.60 -5.28
CA PHE A 188 12.28 28.46 -6.71
C PHE A 188 11.19 29.02 -7.63
N ALA A 189 9.93 29.00 -7.18
CA ALA A 189 8.80 29.52 -7.94
C ALA A 189 7.72 30.12 -7.00
N PRO A 190 7.95 31.34 -6.46
CA PRO A 190 7.06 31.93 -5.45
C PRO A 190 5.65 32.26 -5.98
N TRP A 191 5.50 32.31 -7.31
CA TRP A 191 4.26 32.60 -8.01
C TRP A 191 3.43 31.34 -8.32
N ALA A 192 3.98 30.15 -8.07
CA ALA A 192 3.31 28.88 -8.34
C ALA A 192 2.52 28.38 -7.12
N SER A 193 1.44 27.64 -7.36
CA SER A 193 0.76 26.89 -6.30
C SER A 193 1.51 25.58 -6.05
N ILE A 194 2.28 25.52 -4.96
CA ILE A 194 3.08 24.33 -4.61
C ILE A 194 2.55 23.74 -3.30
N GLY A 195 2.44 22.42 -3.23
CA GLY A 195 2.07 21.71 -2.00
C GLY A 195 2.75 20.35 -1.87
N LEU A 196 2.85 19.88 -0.63
CA LEU A 196 3.36 18.55 -0.24
C LEU A 196 2.20 17.78 0.40
N TYR A 197 1.95 16.55 -0.05
CA TYR A 197 0.83 15.74 0.43
C TYR A 197 1.10 14.24 0.28
N ASN A 198 0.39 13.41 1.05
CA ASN A 198 0.33 11.98 0.77
C ASN A 198 -0.49 11.72 -0.51
N ILE A 199 0.19 11.54 -1.64
CA ILE A 199 -0.37 11.19 -2.95
C ILE A 199 0.16 9.83 -3.43
N ALA A 200 -0.59 9.17 -4.31
CA ALA A 200 -0.21 7.85 -4.83
C ALA A 200 0.98 7.86 -5.80
N GLY A 201 1.32 9.02 -6.37
CA GLY A 201 2.45 9.20 -7.28
C GLY A 201 3.55 10.06 -6.67
N LEU A 202 4.67 10.23 -7.39
CA LEU A 202 5.76 11.09 -6.91
C LEU A 202 5.38 12.57 -6.92
N TYR A 203 4.70 13.02 -7.98
CA TYR A 203 4.21 14.39 -8.11
C TYR A 203 3.09 14.46 -9.16
N HIS A 204 2.30 15.52 -9.09
CA HIS A 204 1.32 15.92 -10.10
C HIS A 204 1.52 17.40 -10.42
N ALA A 205 1.60 17.75 -11.70
CA ALA A 205 1.72 19.13 -12.15
C ALA A 205 0.65 19.46 -13.17
N TRP A 206 0.05 20.64 -13.05
CA TRP A 206 -0.94 21.16 -13.99
C TRP A 206 -0.63 22.61 -14.33
N ARG A 207 -1.15 23.06 -15.47
CA ARG A 207 -0.98 24.43 -15.96
C ARG A 207 -2.25 24.91 -16.64
N GLU A 208 -2.65 26.12 -16.29
CA GLU A 208 -3.80 26.80 -16.89
C GLU A 208 -3.44 28.28 -17.11
N GLY A 209 -3.18 28.65 -18.36
CA GLY A 209 -2.66 29.97 -18.70
C GLY A 209 -1.32 30.26 -18.02
N THR A 210 -1.29 31.28 -17.16
CA THR A 210 -0.14 31.67 -16.33
C THR A 210 -0.09 30.94 -14.99
N GLN A 211 -1.16 30.23 -14.62
CA GLN A 211 -1.20 29.48 -13.38
C GLN A 211 -0.48 28.15 -13.55
N LEU A 212 0.29 27.81 -12.52
CA LEU A 212 1.02 26.56 -12.41
C LEU A 212 0.74 25.97 -11.04
N GLY A 213 0.35 24.71 -11.02
CA GLY A 213 0.24 23.93 -9.80
C GLY A 213 1.21 22.76 -9.81
N LEU A 214 1.83 22.52 -8.65
CA LEU A 214 2.68 21.37 -8.37
C LEU A 214 2.30 20.79 -7.02
N THR A 215 1.81 19.56 -7.03
CA THR A 215 1.67 18.74 -5.84
C THR A 215 2.77 17.70 -5.82
N MET A 216 3.57 17.66 -4.76
CA MET A 216 4.64 16.68 -4.56
C MET A 216 4.22 15.69 -3.47
N SER A 217 4.75 14.46 -3.53
CA SER A 217 4.62 13.51 -2.42
C SER A 217 5.29 14.07 -1.16
N GLU A 218 4.64 13.92 -0.01
CA GLU A 218 5.17 14.27 1.31
C GLU A 218 6.52 13.57 1.60
N ALA A 219 6.78 12.41 0.99
CA ALA A 219 8.06 11.71 1.14
C ALA A 219 9.28 12.49 0.59
N PHE A 220 9.07 13.58 -0.16
CA PHE A 220 10.14 14.51 -0.57
C PHE A 220 10.56 15.49 0.53
N CYS A 221 9.90 15.52 1.69
CA CYS A 221 10.34 16.31 2.84
C CYS A 221 11.80 15.98 3.20
N GLY A 222 12.59 17.01 3.50
CA GLY A 222 14.02 16.87 3.78
C GLY A 222 14.90 16.47 2.58
N ALA A 223 14.36 16.37 1.37
CA ALA A 223 15.14 16.02 0.18
C ALA A 223 16.20 17.10 -0.13
N PRO A 224 17.35 16.72 -0.73
CA PRO A 224 18.36 17.67 -1.17
C PRO A 224 17.77 18.78 -2.04
N ARG A 225 18.29 19.99 -1.89
CA ARG A 225 17.83 21.17 -2.65
C ARG A 225 17.76 20.96 -4.16
N THR A 226 18.69 20.17 -4.70
CA THR A 226 18.74 19.79 -6.12
C THR A 226 17.56 18.92 -6.56
N VAL A 227 17.04 18.06 -5.67
CA VAL A 227 15.86 17.23 -5.92
C VAL A 227 14.60 18.10 -5.94
N ILE A 228 14.44 18.98 -4.94
CA ILE A 228 13.31 19.92 -4.88
C ILE A 228 13.32 20.89 -6.08
N GLU A 229 14.48 21.42 -6.43
CA GLU A 229 14.63 22.25 -7.65
C GLU A 229 14.21 21.47 -8.91
N SER A 230 14.57 20.19 -9.00
CA SER A 230 14.21 19.32 -10.12
C SER A 230 12.70 19.11 -10.23
N LEU A 231 12.01 18.93 -9.09
CA LEU A 231 10.54 18.83 -9.04
C LEU A 231 9.87 20.11 -9.53
N VAL A 232 10.32 21.27 -9.04
CA VAL A 232 9.79 22.57 -9.49
C VAL A 232 10.03 22.77 -10.99
N LYS A 233 11.24 22.46 -11.48
CA LYS A 233 11.57 22.57 -12.89
C LYS A 233 10.72 21.68 -13.79
N LEU A 234 10.32 20.49 -13.33
CA LEU A 234 9.43 19.61 -14.10
C LEU A 234 8.03 20.17 -14.33
N ALA A 235 7.58 21.08 -13.45
CA ALA A 235 6.33 21.78 -13.65
C ALA A 235 6.46 22.94 -14.67
N LEU A 236 7.67 23.47 -14.90
CA LEU A 236 7.91 24.61 -15.79
C LEU A 236 7.85 24.25 -17.30
N PRO A 237 7.47 25.20 -18.17
CA PRO A 237 7.50 25.05 -19.63
C PRO A 237 8.92 24.82 -20.18
N TYR A 238 9.02 24.10 -21.30
CA TYR A 238 10.25 23.92 -22.10
C TYR A 238 11.45 23.30 -21.35
N THR A 239 11.18 22.65 -20.22
CA THR A 239 12.18 21.97 -19.40
C THR A 239 12.71 20.69 -20.07
N LYS A 240 14.02 20.43 -19.94
CA LYS A 240 14.65 19.13 -20.29
C LYS A 240 14.22 18.01 -19.33
N ARG A 241 12.95 17.57 -19.44
CA ARG A 241 12.28 16.66 -18.48
C ARG A 241 13.10 15.43 -18.11
N ARG A 242 13.71 14.76 -19.10
CA ARG A 242 14.49 13.54 -18.90
C ARG A 242 15.62 13.68 -17.88
N LYS A 243 16.27 14.84 -17.81
CA LYS A 243 17.35 15.11 -16.83
C LYS A 243 16.80 15.11 -15.40
N TYR A 244 15.70 15.84 -15.19
CA TYR A 244 15.13 16.03 -13.85
C TYR A 244 14.35 14.81 -13.37
N GLU A 245 13.70 14.08 -14.29
CA GLU A 245 13.09 12.78 -13.99
C GLU A 245 14.11 11.74 -13.52
N ALA A 246 15.33 11.75 -14.04
CA ALA A 246 16.38 10.84 -13.58
C ALA A 246 16.75 11.12 -12.11
N VAL A 247 16.98 12.39 -11.75
CA VAL A 247 17.27 12.82 -10.37
C VAL A 247 16.14 12.43 -9.41
N ILE A 248 14.89 12.61 -9.83
CA ILE A 248 13.72 12.27 -9.00
C ILE A 248 13.57 10.75 -8.84
N ARG A 249 13.77 9.96 -9.89
CA ARG A 249 13.69 8.50 -9.80
C ARG A 249 14.80 7.90 -8.95
N GLU A 250 16.00 8.47 -9.05
CA GLU A 250 17.14 8.09 -8.21
C GLU A 250 16.81 8.32 -6.74
N TYR A 251 16.41 9.54 -6.35
CA TYR A 251 16.02 9.83 -4.97
C TYR A 251 14.80 9.02 -4.51
N ALA A 252 13.81 8.78 -5.39
CA ALA A 252 12.63 7.98 -5.06
C ALA A 252 12.94 6.49 -4.84
N SER A 253 14.14 6.03 -5.21
CA SER A 253 14.63 4.67 -4.95
C SER A 253 15.56 4.61 -3.73
N ASP A 254 15.79 5.74 -3.05
CA ASP A 254 16.59 5.78 -1.83
C ASP A 254 15.77 5.31 -0.63
N GLU A 255 16.42 4.59 0.29
CA GLU A 255 15.79 4.04 1.50
C GLU A 255 15.11 5.13 2.36
N ALA A 256 15.67 6.34 2.40
CA ALA A 256 15.09 7.45 3.15
C ALA A 256 13.72 7.89 2.59
N PHE A 257 13.53 7.82 1.27
CA PHE A 257 12.26 8.13 0.62
C PHE A 257 11.23 7.04 0.87
N GLU A 258 11.63 5.77 0.69
CA GLU A 258 10.77 4.62 0.95
C GLU A 258 10.32 4.58 2.42
N ARG A 259 11.22 4.88 3.37
CA ARG A 259 10.91 4.99 4.80
C ARG A 259 9.76 5.92 5.08
N ARG A 260 9.83 7.14 4.52
CA ARG A 260 8.78 8.14 4.72
C ARG A 260 7.46 7.72 4.10
N LEU A 261 7.48 7.10 2.90
CA LEU A 261 6.25 6.58 2.29
C LEU A 261 5.55 5.55 3.19
N VAL A 262 6.35 4.65 3.77
CA VAL A 262 5.85 3.61 4.68
C VAL A 262 5.31 4.23 5.97
N GLU A 263 6.05 5.17 6.57
CA GLU A 263 5.63 5.89 7.77
C GLU A 263 4.31 6.66 7.59
N LEU A 264 4.18 7.35 6.45
CA LEU A 264 2.94 8.01 6.02
C LEU A 264 1.79 7.01 5.85
N GLU A 265 2.04 5.84 5.27
CA GLU A 265 1.00 4.82 5.08
C GLU A 265 0.48 4.26 6.40
N ILE A 266 1.34 4.11 7.40
CA ILE A 266 0.96 3.53 8.70
C ILE A 266 0.45 4.58 9.70
N SER A 267 0.64 5.87 9.40
CA SER A 267 0.21 6.97 10.26
C SER A 267 -1.29 6.94 10.54
N GLY A 268 -1.65 7.35 11.75
CA GLY A 268 -3.05 7.43 12.20
C GLY A 268 -3.72 6.08 12.44
N GLY A 269 -3.00 4.97 12.44
CA GLY A 269 -3.61 3.64 12.61
C GLY A 269 -4.53 3.27 11.44
N THR A 270 -4.27 3.83 10.25
CA THR A 270 -5.01 3.54 9.01
C THR A 270 -4.60 2.23 8.34
N PHE A 271 -3.57 1.58 8.89
CA PHE A 271 -3.14 0.26 8.47
C PHE A 271 -4.11 -0.80 8.99
N GLU A 272 -4.61 -1.63 8.09
CA GLU A 272 -5.51 -2.74 8.39
C GLU A 272 -4.72 -4.03 8.23
N GLU A 273 -4.36 -4.66 9.35
CA GLU A 273 -3.70 -5.97 9.34
C GLU A 273 -4.70 -7.03 8.85
N ARG A 274 -4.29 -7.87 7.90
CA ARG A 274 -5.14 -8.90 7.28
C ARG A 274 -4.40 -10.23 7.26
N SER A 275 -4.18 -10.79 8.44
CA SER A 275 -3.48 -12.05 8.61
C SER A 275 -4.33 -13.27 8.24
N ARG A 276 -5.65 -13.20 8.39
CA ARG A 276 -6.57 -14.31 8.06
C ARG A 276 -6.96 -14.30 6.58
N GLY A 277 -6.58 -15.36 5.88
CA GLY A 277 -7.06 -15.71 4.54
C GLY A 277 -8.27 -16.64 4.60
N LEU A 278 -8.68 -17.17 3.45
CA LEU A 278 -9.76 -18.15 3.33
C LEU A 278 -9.33 -19.56 3.72
N HIS A 279 -8.08 -19.93 3.43
CA HIS A 279 -7.55 -21.26 3.65
C HIS A 279 -6.42 -21.25 4.69
N PHE A 280 -5.67 -20.15 4.78
CA PHE A 280 -4.55 -20.02 5.70
C PHE A 280 -4.69 -18.82 6.62
N ASP A 281 -4.32 -19.01 7.88
CA ASP A 281 -4.15 -17.95 8.85
C ASP A 281 -2.65 -17.65 9.01
N LEU A 282 -2.21 -16.45 8.58
CA LEU A 282 -0.79 -16.08 8.63
C LEU A 282 -0.25 -16.06 10.06
N ASP A 283 -1.10 -15.83 11.07
CA ASP A 283 -0.69 -15.92 12.48
C ASP A 283 -0.32 -17.34 12.88
N GLU A 284 -1.04 -18.34 12.39
CA GLU A 284 -0.73 -19.75 12.60
C GLU A 284 0.55 -20.17 11.86
N VAL A 285 0.69 -19.71 10.62
CA VAL A 285 1.89 -19.94 9.79
C VAL A 285 3.12 -19.33 10.48
N PHE A 286 3.04 -18.06 10.90
CA PHE A 286 4.13 -17.36 11.59
C PHE A 286 4.56 -18.11 12.86
N ARG A 287 3.61 -18.48 13.72
CA ARG A 287 3.91 -19.20 14.97
C ARG A 287 4.62 -20.53 14.71
N ARG A 288 4.14 -21.31 13.74
CA ARG A 288 4.73 -22.60 13.36
C ARG A 288 6.16 -22.43 12.84
N VAL A 289 6.37 -21.51 11.91
CA VAL A 289 7.68 -21.27 11.28
C VAL A 289 8.68 -20.66 12.27
N ASN A 290 8.25 -19.67 13.07
CA ASN A 290 9.09 -19.05 14.09
C ASN A 290 9.55 -20.08 15.13
N ALA A 291 8.67 -20.98 15.56
CA ALA A 291 9.04 -22.06 16.48
C ALA A 291 10.03 -23.06 15.85
N ALA A 292 9.78 -23.50 14.61
CA ALA A 292 10.59 -24.53 13.95
C ALA A 292 11.99 -24.07 13.53
N TYR A 293 12.12 -22.84 13.01
CA TYR A 293 13.36 -22.39 12.36
C TYR A 293 14.08 -21.26 13.10
N PHE A 294 13.42 -20.63 14.07
CA PHE A 294 13.94 -19.46 14.76
C PHE A 294 13.86 -19.54 16.29
N GLU A 295 13.55 -20.72 16.84
CA GLU A 295 13.42 -20.95 18.29
C GLU A 295 12.42 -20.00 18.98
N GLY A 296 11.45 -19.46 18.22
CA GLY A 296 10.48 -18.48 18.72
C GLY A 296 11.06 -17.08 18.98
N LYS A 297 12.29 -16.79 18.54
CA LYS A 297 13.01 -15.54 18.87
C LYS A 297 12.67 -14.36 17.95
N ILE A 298 12.01 -14.58 16.81
CA ILE A 298 11.61 -13.47 15.92
C ILE A 298 10.36 -12.81 16.49
N GLY A 299 10.43 -11.49 16.71
CA GLY A 299 9.25 -10.70 17.07
C GLY A 299 8.21 -10.73 15.94
N ARG A 300 6.92 -10.82 16.28
CA ARG A 300 5.83 -10.91 15.30
C ARG A 300 5.75 -9.64 14.45
N PRO A 301 6.04 -9.69 13.13
CA PRO A 301 5.79 -8.56 12.24
C PRO A 301 4.29 -8.36 12.03
N ARG A 302 3.90 -7.26 11.40
CA ARG A 302 2.55 -7.09 10.86
C ARG A 302 2.37 -8.08 9.71
N LEU A 303 1.31 -8.88 9.75
CA LEU A 303 1.07 -9.95 8.77
C LEU A 303 -0.08 -9.58 7.85
N MET A 304 0.15 -9.63 6.54
CA MET A 304 -0.91 -9.33 5.58
C MET A 304 -0.86 -10.18 4.32
N TRP A 305 -2.04 -10.56 3.86
CA TRP A 305 -2.21 -10.97 2.47
C TRP A 305 -2.19 -9.74 1.55
N ASN A 306 -1.42 -9.80 0.47
CA ASN A 306 -1.43 -8.72 -0.52
C ASN A 306 -2.81 -8.61 -1.23
N LYS A 307 -3.17 -7.40 -1.68
CA LYS A 307 -4.47 -7.15 -2.35
C LYS A 307 -4.45 -7.49 -3.84
N VAL A 308 -3.27 -7.54 -4.47
CA VAL A 308 -3.10 -7.78 -5.90
C VAL A 308 -2.30 -9.06 -6.10
N ILE A 309 -2.76 -9.93 -7.00
CA ILE A 309 -2.01 -11.12 -7.40
C ILE A 309 -0.77 -10.67 -8.16
N THR A 310 0.39 -10.79 -7.53
CA THR A 310 1.71 -10.71 -8.18
C THR A 310 2.14 -12.13 -8.55
N THR A 311 2.52 -12.36 -9.79
CA THR A 311 2.93 -13.69 -10.30
C THR A 311 4.43 -13.97 -10.17
N GLN A 312 5.20 -12.97 -9.74
CA GLN A 312 6.67 -13.03 -9.64
C GLN A 312 7.19 -12.99 -8.20
N GLU A 313 6.42 -12.44 -7.26
CA GLU A 313 6.79 -12.30 -5.85
C GLU A 313 5.68 -12.91 -4.99
N PHE A 314 6.05 -13.96 -4.26
CA PHE A 314 5.12 -14.73 -3.42
C PHE A 314 5.11 -14.28 -1.96
N GLY A 315 6.12 -13.53 -1.53
CA GLY A 315 6.21 -12.87 -0.24
C GLY A 315 7.09 -11.62 -0.36
N HIS A 316 6.96 -10.73 0.63
CA HIS A 316 7.84 -9.59 0.79
C HIS A 316 7.84 -9.11 2.24
N TYR A 317 9.00 -8.98 2.84
CA TYR A 317 9.21 -8.29 4.11
C TYR A 317 9.69 -6.85 3.88
N GLU A 318 8.94 -5.89 4.42
CA GLU A 318 9.26 -4.47 4.46
C GLU A 318 9.81 -4.11 5.86
N PRO A 319 11.14 -3.90 6.01
CA PRO A 319 11.76 -3.63 7.31
C PRO A 319 11.21 -2.38 8.02
N LEU A 320 10.79 -1.36 7.27
CA LEU A 320 10.49 -0.04 7.83
C LEU A 320 9.14 0.00 8.55
N SER A 321 8.15 -0.75 8.06
CA SER A 321 6.87 -0.94 8.76
C SER A 321 6.82 -2.19 9.62
N ASP A 322 7.90 -2.98 9.62
CA ASP A 322 7.92 -4.35 10.12
C ASP A 322 6.74 -5.17 9.57
N THR A 323 6.49 -5.08 8.25
CA THR A 323 5.35 -5.72 7.59
C THR A 323 5.82 -6.87 6.72
N LEU A 324 5.27 -8.06 6.95
CA LEU A 324 5.45 -9.25 6.15
C LEU A 324 4.18 -9.50 5.35
N MET A 325 4.33 -9.41 4.03
CA MET A 325 3.26 -9.63 3.08
C MET A 325 3.42 -11.00 2.43
N ILE A 326 2.36 -11.80 2.38
CA ILE A 326 2.31 -13.02 1.57
C ILE A 326 1.33 -12.83 0.41
N SER A 327 1.70 -13.36 -0.75
CA SER A 327 0.87 -13.32 -1.94
C SER A 327 -0.39 -14.14 -1.76
N ILE A 328 -1.53 -13.49 -1.95
CA ILE A 328 -2.85 -14.11 -1.91
C ILE A 328 -3.05 -15.18 -2.99
N ALA A 329 -2.16 -15.27 -3.97
CA ALA A 329 -2.11 -16.39 -4.91
C ALA A 329 -1.92 -17.75 -4.21
N LEU A 330 -1.39 -17.74 -2.99
CA LEU A 330 -1.16 -18.93 -2.18
C LEU A 330 -2.35 -19.32 -1.28
N ASP A 331 -3.35 -18.45 -1.12
CA ASP A 331 -4.51 -18.68 -0.26
C ASP A 331 -5.65 -19.44 -0.97
N VAL A 332 -5.34 -20.63 -1.49
CA VAL A 332 -6.28 -21.47 -2.25
C VAL A 332 -6.17 -22.94 -1.83
N PRO A 333 -7.22 -23.77 -1.95
CA PRO A 333 -7.28 -25.10 -1.32
C PRO A 333 -6.34 -26.14 -1.97
N GLY A 334 -5.72 -25.81 -3.11
CA GLY A 334 -4.74 -26.66 -3.78
C GLY A 334 -3.28 -26.34 -3.45
N VAL A 335 -3.01 -25.35 -2.59
CA VAL A 335 -1.66 -25.01 -2.14
C VAL A 335 -1.35 -25.81 -0.88
N PRO A 336 -0.27 -26.61 -0.84
CA PRO A 336 0.14 -27.31 0.37
C PRO A 336 0.63 -26.35 1.46
N THR A 337 0.37 -26.69 2.73
CA THR A 337 0.79 -25.87 3.89
C THR A 337 2.28 -25.54 3.89
N PHE A 338 3.14 -26.52 3.57
CA PHE A 338 4.58 -26.33 3.55
C PHE A 338 5.05 -25.27 2.54
N VAL A 339 4.26 -24.98 1.50
CA VAL A 339 4.57 -23.93 0.52
C VAL A 339 4.39 -22.55 1.14
N VAL A 340 3.32 -22.34 1.90
CA VAL A 340 3.08 -21.07 2.61
C VAL A 340 4.10 -20.89 3.74
N ASP A 341 4.44 -22.00 4.43
CA ASP A 341 5.47 -22.00 5.46
C ASP A 341 6.85 -21.65 4.90
N HIS A 342 7.20 -22.16 3.70
CA HIS A 342 8.45 -21.80 3.02
C HIS A 342 8.53 -20.31 2.72
N VAL A 343 7.46 -19.73 2.18
CA VAL A 343 7.42 -18.29 1.89
C VAL A 343 7.52 -17.47 3.17
N MET A 344 6.79 -17.84 4.23
CA MET A 344 6.92 -17.20 5.54
C MET A 344 8.36 -17.30 6.07
N HIS A 345 8.99 -18.47 5.96
CA HIS A 345 10.37 -18.69 6.38
C HIS A 345 11.34 -17.77 5.63
N HIS A 346 11.21 -17.66 4.31
CA HIS A 346 11.99 -16.75 3.47
C HIS A 346 11.87 -15.30 3.95
N GLU A 347 10.65 -14.82 4.18
CA GLU A 347 10.45 -13.44 4.62
C GLU A 347 10.94 -13.19 6.05
N LEU A 348 10.84 -14.18 6.95
CA LEU A 348 11.43 -14.07 8.29
C LEU A 348 12.95 -14.11 8.27
N LEU A 349 13.58 -14.76 7.27
CA LEU A 349 15.03 -14.64 7.06
C LEU A 349 15.43 -13.22 6.68
N HIS A 350 14.65 -12.54 5.82
CA HIS A 350 14.87 -11.11 5.54
C HIS A 350 14.77 -10.26 6.80
N LYS A 351 13.78 -10.51 7.65
CA LYS A 351 13.64 -9.84 8.95
C LYS A 351 14.85 -10.09 9.86
N ARG A 352 15.34 -11.33 9.92
CA ARG A 352 16.46 -11.71 10.80
C ARG A 352 17.79 -11.16 10.33
N MET A 353 18.07 -11.24 9.03
CA MET A 353 19.39 -10.99 8.46
C MET A 353 19.53 -9.60 7.85
N GLY A 354 18.42 -8.93 7.55
CA GLY A 354 18.40 -7.65 6.85
C GLY A 354 19.08 -7.76 5.48
N SER A 355 19.71 -6.67 5.06
CA SER A 355 20.44 -6.58 3.80
C SER A 355 21.92 -6.26 4.04
N ALA A 356 22.82 -6.90 3.29
CA ALA A 356 24.24 -6.58 3.31
C ALA A 356 24.61 -5.57 2.22
N PHE A 357 25.62 -4.73 2.46
CA PHE A 357 26.25 -3.91 1.42
C PHE A 357 27.52 -4.58 0.91
N ILE A 358 27.51 -5.06 -0.33
CA ILE A 358 28.66 -5.70 -0.98
C ILE A 358 28.99 -4.91 -2.25
N ASN A 359 30.21 -4.38 -2.35
CA ASN A 359 30.69 -3.57 -3.48
C ASN A 359 29.78 -2.37 -3.81
N GLY A 360 29.28 -1.68 -2.78
CA GLY A 360 28.39 -0.51 -2.94
C GLY A 360 26.99 -0.86 -3.44
N ARG A 361 26.61 -2.15 -3.49
CA ARG A 361 25.26 -2.60 -3.81
C ARG A 361 24.63 -3.29 -2.61
N ARG A 362 23.34 -3.02 -2.40
CA ARG A 362 22.52 -3.73 -1.42
C ARG A 362 22.24 -5.14 -1.93
N VAL A 363 22.55 -6.14 -1.13
CA VAL A 363 22.38 -7.57 -1.44
C VAL A 363 21.56 -8.20 -0.32
N PHE A 364 20.35 -8.65 -0.67
CA PHE A 364 19.42 -9.29 0.26
C PHE A 364 19.69 -10.80 0.39
N HIS A 365 19.96 -11.48 -0.72
CA HIS A 365 20.24 -12.93 -0.74
C HIS A 365 21.74 -13.25 -0.75
N THR A 366 22.41 -13.01 0.36
CA THR A 366 23.82 -13.38 0.56
C THR A 366 24.03 -14.91 0.54
N ARG A 367 25.29 -15.38 0.55
CA ARG A 367 25.57 -16.82 0.66
C ARG A 367 25.00 -17.41 1.95
N GLU A 368 25.10 -16.66 3.06
CA GLU A 368 24.57 -17.05 4.36
C GLU A 368 23.04 -17.15 4.32
N PHE A 369 22.36 -16.17 3.70
CA PHE A 369 20.92 -16.21 3.48
C PHE A 369 20.52 -17.50 2.74
N LYS A 370 21.16 -17.80 1.61
CA LYS A 370 20.85 -18.99 0.80
C LYS A 370 21.12 -20.30 1.53
N GLN A 371 22.10 -20.32 2.43
CA GLN A 371 22.38 -21.48 3.26
C GLN A 371 21.28 -21.68 4.31
N ALA A 372 20.87 -20.60 4.98
CA ALA A 372 19.77 -20.63 5.95
C ALA A 372 18.44 -20.99 5.30
N GLU A 373 18.16 -20.45 4.11
CA GLU A 373 16.96 -20.74 3.33
C GLU A 373 16.82 -22.23 3.00
N ARG A 374 17.94 -22.88 2.62
CA ARG A 374 17.99 -24.32 2.32
C ARG A 374 17.82 -25.24 3.53
N LEU A 375 17.80 -24.71 4.75
CA LEU A 375 17.51 -25.50 5.94
C LEU A 375 16.02 -25.81 6.09
N PHE A 376 15.16 -25.18 5.28
CA PHE A 376 13.74 -25.50 5.25
C PHE A 376 13.50 -26.95 4.79
N GLU A 377 12.74 -27.72 5.56
CA GLU A 377 12.62 -29.19 5.40
C GLU A 377 12.14 -29.60 3.99
N ASN A 378 11.20 -28.85 3.40
CA ASN A 378 10.65 -29.12 2.07
C ASN A 378 11.11 -28.09 1.02
N PHE A 379 12.33 -27.57 1.13
CA PHE A 379 12.81 -26.46 0.30
C PHE A 379 12.64 -26.73 -1.21
N ASP A 380 13.18 -27.84 -1.71
CA ASP A 380 13.15 -28.16 -3.15
C ASP A 380 11.73 -28.38 -3.67
N GLU A 381 10.86 -28.99 -2.87
CA GLU A 381 9.46 -29.25 -3.21
C GLU A 381 8.65 -27.96 -3.26
N ALA A 382 8.89 -27.04 -2.31
CA ALA A 382 8.24 -25.76 -2.24
C ALA A 382 8.64 -24.86 -3.40
N GLU A 383 9.94 -24.75 -3.70
CA GLU A 383 10.46 -24.02 -4.87
C GLU A 383 9.89 -24.55 -6.19
N ALA A 384 9.84 -25.89 -6.35
CA ALA A 384 9.26 -26.51 -7.54
C ALA A 384 7.75 -26.24 -7.66
N PHE A 385 7.03 -26.11 -6.55
CA PHE A 385 5.63 -25.72 -6.55
C PHE A 385 5.46 -24.24 -6.95
N LEU A 386 6.18 -23.33 -6.31
CA LEU A 386 6.12 -21.89 -6.57
C LEU A 386 6.50 -21.57 -8.02
N LYS A 387 7.52 -22.23 -8.56
CA LYS A 387 7.91 -22.09 -9.97
C LYS A 387 6.79 -22.49 -10.93
N ARG A 388 6.16 -23.64 -10.72
CA ARG A 388 5.01 -24.08 -11.53
C ARG A 388 3.83 -23.13 -11.40
N LEU A 389 3.63 -22.54 -10.22
CA LEU A 389 2.58 -21.56 -9.98
C LEU A 389 2.84 -20.25 -10.75
N ALA A 390 4.09 -19.77 -10.76
CA ALA A 390 4.50 -18.59 -11.51
C ALA A 390 4.37 -18.79 -13.03
N GLU A 391 4.81 -19.95 -13.55
CA GLU A 391 4.67 -20.33 -14.97
C GLU A 391 3.20 -20.49 -15.40
N ALA A 392 2.32 -20.91 -14.49
CA ALA A 392 0.88 -20.99 -14.75
C ALA A 392 0.17 -19.63 -14.61
N GLY A 393 0.81 -18.63 -14.00
CA GLY A 393 0.29 -17.26 -13.81
C GLY A 393 0.70 -16.27 -14.90
N GLY A 394 1.85 -16.48 -15.54
CA GLY A 394 2.26 -15.82 -16.80
C GLY A 394 1.40 -16.26 -17.98
#